data_AF-A0A7C5XH18-F1
#
_entry.id   AF-A0A7C5XH18-F1
#
_cell.length_a   1.000
_cell.length_b   1.000
_cell.length_c   1.000
_cell.angle_alpha   90.00
_cell.angle_beta   90.00
_cell.angle_gamma   90.00
#
_symmetry.space_group_name_H-M   'P 1'
#
loop_
_entity.id
_entity.type
_entity.pdbx_description
1 polymer ?
#
loop_
_entity_poly.entity_id
_entity_poly.type
_entity_poly.pdbx_seq_one_letter_code
_entity_poly.pdbx_strand_id
1 'polypeptide(L)' 'IEDKVGSADVPVAYMPNLGAITLLQMDGILTQEEFEEAVKLAIEGCKKIYAMQKEALKAKYVSIKEVEE' A
#
# COMPACT_ATOMS: atom_id res chain seq x y z
N ILE A 1 13.71 -11.94 5.22
CA ILE A 1 14.83 -12.57 4.48
C ILE A 1 14.90 -11.95 3.09
N GLU A 2 13.76 -11.74 2.42
CA GLU A 2 13.64 -11.03 1.14
C GLU A 2 14.43 -9.71 1.09
N ASP A 3 14.10 -8.70 1.89
CA ASP A 3 14.74 -7.37 1.89
C ASP A 3 16.29 -7.38 1.95
N LYS A 4 16.90 -8.38 2.61
CA LYS A 4 18.37 -8.48 2.72
C LYS A 4 19.05 -9.24 1.58
N VAL A 5 18.28 -9.99 0.79
CA VAL A 5 18.80 -10.97 -0.19
C VAL A 5 18.18 -10.77 -1.57
N GLY A 6 17.14 -9.95 -1.67
CA GLY A 6 16.42 -9.61 -2.89
C GLY A 6 17.26 -8.76 -3.84
N SER A 7 16.90 -8.82 -5.12
CA SER A 7 17.57 -8.08 -6.19
C SER A 7 17.13 -6.61 -6.27
N ALA A 8 15.95 -6.29 -5.74
CA ALA A 8 15.42 -4.95 -5.67
C ALA A 8 14.33 -4.81 -4.59
N ASP A 9 14.16 -3.59 -4.08
CA ASP A 9 13.04 -3.16 -3.23
C ASP A 9 12.35 -1.95 -3.89
N VAL A 10 11.01 -1.94 -3.91
CA VAL A 10 10.21 -0.89 -4.58
C VAL A 10 9.12 -0.38 -3.64
N PRO A 11 9.44 0.55 -2.72
CA PRO A 11 8.45 1.17 -1.85
C PRO A 11 7.45 2.04 -2.64
N VAL A 12 6.15 1.82 -2.40
CA VAL A 12 5.06 2.58 -3.03
C VAL A 12 4.05 3.04 -2.00
N ALA A 13 3.68 4.32 -2.05
CA ALA A 13 2.47 4.85 -1.39
C ALA A 13 1.47 5.31 -2.45
N TYR A 14 0.20 5.01 -2.21
CA TYR A 14 -0.87 5.23 -3.18
C TYR A 14 -2.09 5.84 -2.50
N MET A 15 -2.69 6.84 -3.14
CA MET A 15 -3.95 7.47 -2.72
C MET A 15 -5.10 6.91 -3.58
N PRO A 16 -5.89 5.94 -3.07
CA PRO A 16 -6.82 5.20 -3.91
C PRO A 16 -7.96 6.04 -4.48
N ASN A 17 -8.40 7.06 -3.74
CA ASN A 17 -9.50 7.93 -4.17
C ASN A 17 -9.10 8.86 -5.32
N LEU A 18 -7.82 9.23 -5.43
CA LEU A 18 -7.32 10.07 -6.51
C LEU A 18 -6.67 9.26 -7.65
N GLY A 19 -6.51 7.95 -7.46
CA GLY A 19 -5.80 7.13 -8.44
C GLY A 19 -4.30 7.45 -8.56
N ALA A 20 -3.71 8.07 -7.54
CA ALA A 20 -2.40 8.70 -7.64
C ALA A 20 -1.35 8.05 -6.74
N ILE A 21 -0.14 7.85 -7.27
CA ILE A 21 1.03 7.47 -6.49
C ILE A 21 1.56 8.72 -5.78
N THR A 22 1.75 8.63 -4.47
CA THR A 22 2.24 9.73 -3.62
C THR A 22 3.68 9.53 -3.16
N LEU A 23 4.19 8.30 -3.25
CA LEU A 23 5.60 7.95 -3.03
C LEU A 23 5.96 6.80 -3.95
N LEU A 24 7.10 6.91 -4.62
CA LEU A 24 7.69 5.87 -5.44
C LEU A 24 9.19 5.91 -5.25
N GLN A 25 9.75 4.83 -4.73
CA GLN A 25 11.19 4.66 -4.55
C GLN A 25 11.60 3.30 -5.12
N MET A 26 12.88 3.14 -5.40
CA MET A 26 13.47 1.89 -5.85
C MET A 26 14.91 1.80 -5.36
N ASP A 27 15.28 0.68 -4.78
CA ASP A 27 16.66 0.28 -4.51
C ASP A 27 16.94 -1.05 -5.24
N GLY A 28 18.12 -1.21 -5.82
CA GLY A 28 18.48 -2.36 -6.65
C GLY A 28 18.30 -2.17 -8.16
N ILE A 29 18.26 -3.28 -8.91
CA ILE A 29 18.28 -3.28 -10.38
C ILE A 29 17.10 -4.09 -10.90
N LEU A 30 16.25 -3.44 -11.69
CA LEU A 30 15.14 -4.05 -12.43
C LEU A 30 15.19 -3.57 -13.88
N THR A 31 14.73 -4.43 -14.79
CA THR A 31 14.34 -3.98 -16.13
C THR A 31 13.07 -3.12 -16.05
N GLN A 32 12.78 -2.37 -17.12
CA GLN A 32 11.58 -1.55 -17.17
C GLN A 32 10.30 -2.39 -17.02
N GLU A 33 10.24 -3.57 -17.65
CA GLU A 33 9.09 -4.47 -17.59
C GLU A 33 8.88 -4.98 -16.16
N GLU A 34 9.94 -5.42 -15.48
CA GLU A 34 9.87 -5.87 -14.08
C GLU A 34 9.45 -4.74 -13.13
N PHE A 35 9.93 -3.52 -13.36
CA PHE A 35 9.53 -2.35 -12.57
C PHE A 35 8.04 -2.03 -12.73
N GLU A 36 7.54 -2.04 -13.96
CA GLU A 36 6.12 -1.80 -14.24
C GLU A 36 5.22 -2.86 -13.58
N GLU A 37 5.63 -4.13 -13.62
CA GLU A 37 4.94 -5.21 -12.93
C GLU A 37 4.98 -5.05 -11.41
N ALA A 38 6.15 -4.69 -10.84
CA ALA A 38 6.32 -4.47 -9.41
C ALA A 38 5.42 -3.32 -8.91
N VAL A 39 5.40 -2.18 -9.61
CA VAL A 39 4.55 -1.04 -9.25
C VAL A 39 3.07 -1.40 -9.36
N LYS A 40 2.66 -2.11 -10.41
CA LYS A 40 1.27 -2.57 -10.56
C LYS A 40 0.86 -3.49 -9.41
N LEU A 41 1.73 -4.42 -9.03
CA LEU A 41 1.50 -5.32 -7.90
C LEU A 41 1.39 -4.55 -6.58
N ALA A 42 2.30 -3.60 -6.35
CA ALA A 42 2.29 -2.75 -5.16
C ALA A 42 1.01 -1.92 -5.04
N ILE A 43 0.51 -1.34 -6.14
CA ILE A 43 -0.76 -0.59 -6.17
C ILE A 43 -1.94 -1.49 -5.77
N GLU A 44 -2.02 -2.71 -6.29
CA GLU A 44 -3.07 -3.66 -5.90
C GLU A 44 -2.96 -4.04 -4.41
N GLY A 45 -1.74 -4.18 -3.89
CA GLY A 45 -1.47 -4.30 -2.45
C GLY A 45 -2.00 -3.10 -1.65
N CYS A 46 -1.67 -1.88 -2.07
CA CYS A 46 -2.14 -0.65 -1.42
C CYS A 46 -3.67 -0.57 -1.38
N LYS A 47 -4.39 -0.98 -2.44
CA LYS A 47 -5.86 -1.00 -2.46
C LYS A 47 -6.44 -1.96 -1.40
N LYS A 48 -5.83 -3.13 -1.22
CA LYS A 48 -6.22 -4.09 -0.17
C LYS A 48 -5.96 -3.51 1.23
N ILE A 49 -4.78 -2.92 1.43
CA ILE A 49 -4.43 -2.26 2.70
C ILE A 49 -5.39 -1.11 3.00
N TYR A 50 -5.75 -0.30 2.00
CA TYR A 50 -6.70 0.79 2.17
C TYR A 50 -8.09 0.31 2.63
N ALA A 51 -8.57 -0.84 2.15
CA ALA A 51 -9.81 -1.43 2.66
C ALA A 51 -9.69 -1.75 4.15
N MET A 52 -8.59 -2.39 4.57
CA MET A 52 -8.33 -2.70 5.98
C MET A 52 -8.21 -1.44 6.85
N GLN A 53 -7.53 -0.39 6.34
CA GLN A 53 -7.42 0.91 7.03
C GLN A 53 -8.79 1.55 7.25
N LYS A 54 -9.68 1.51 6.25
CA LYS A 54 -11.06 2.03 6.40
C LYS A 54 -11.85 1.26 7.45
N GLU A 55 -11.77 -0.08 7.44
CA GLU A 55 -12.46 -0.90 8.44
C GLU A 55 -11.92 -0.66 9.86
N ALA A 56 -10.61 -0.51 10.02
CA ALA A 56 -10.01 -0.16 11.31
C ALA A 56 -10.52 1.19 11.85
N LEU A 57 -10.64 2.21 10.98
CA LEU A 57 -11.21 3.50 11.36
C LEU A 57 -12.68 3.37 11.74
N LYS A 58 -13.50 2.69 10.94
CA LYS A 58 -14.92 2.46 11.25
C LYS A 58 -15.09 1.75 12.58
N ALA A 59 -14.36 0.67 12.83
CA ALA A 59 -14.43 -0.08 14.07
C ALA A 59 -14.16 0.81 15.30
N LYS A 60 -13.17 1.71 15.21
CA LYS A 60 -12.86 2.66 16.28
C LYS A 60 -13.99 3.67 16.52
N TYR A 61 -14.58 4.24 15.46
CA TYR A 61 -15.58 5.31 15.62
C TYR A 61 -17.01 4.81 15.83
N VAL A 62 -17.35 3.60 15.36
CA VAL A 62 -18.65 2.95 15.64
C VAL A 62 -18.69 2.50 17.10
N SER A 63 -17.61 1.89 17.61
CA SER A 63 -17.55 1.47 19.02
C SER A 63 -17.60 2.64 20.01
N ILE A 64 -17.08 3.83 19.65
CA ILE A 64 -17.23 5.04 20.47
C ILE A 64 -18.70 5.48 20.55
N LYS A 65 -19.46 5.41 19.45
CA LYS A 65 -20.88 5.78 19.44
C LYS A 65 -21.75 4.85 20.30
N GLU A 66 -21.47 3.55 20.28
CA GLU A 66 -22.21 2.56 21.09
C GLU A 66 -21.94 2.67 22.60
N VAL A 67 -20.87 3.36 23.02
CA VAL A 67 -20.54 3.58 24.43
C VAL A 67 -21.10 4.93 24.95
N GLU A 68 -21.43 5.86 24.06
CA GLU A 68 -22.06 7.14 24.40
C GLU A 68 -23.60 7.06 24.49
N GLU A 69 -24.22 6.01 23.93
CA GLU A 69 -25.67 5.68 24.08
C GLU A 69 -25.93 4.74 25.27
#